data_AF-A0AAE2D936-F1
#
_entry.id   AF-A0AAE2D936-F1
#
_cell.length_a   1.000
_cell.length_b   1.000
_cell.length_c   1.000
_cell.angle_alpha   90.00
_cell.angle_beta   90.00
_cell.angle_gamma   90.00
#
_symmetry.space_group_name_H-M   'P 1'
#
loop_
_entity.id
_entity.type
_entity.pdbx_description
1 polymer ?
#
loop_
_entity_poly.entity_id
_entity_poly.type
_entity_poly.pdbx_seq_one_letter_code
_entity_poly.pdbx_strand_id
1 'polypeptide(L)'
;MIIPIHRPNGEVVEWLMIELQGDVLSKTNSPLEGKNLGDLHFSKKGDPIFLIGHHVLHGKVVALEKPMLVTRKNTTSGSSVSYDIVSVVRRKLLFKTRPKPIISCTSNKV
;
A
#
# COMPACT_ATOMS: atom_id res chain seq x y z
N MET A 1 -6.79 25.16 -17.51
CA MET A 1 -7.57 23.90 -17.61
C MET A 1 -8.15 23.61 -16.23
N ILE A 2 -9.47 23.52 -16.11
CA ILE A 2 -10.17 23.21 -14.85
C ILE A 2 -10.67 21.78 -14.97
N ILE A 3 -10.34 20.94 -13.98
CA ILE A 3 -10.77 19.54 -13.95
C ILE A 3 -11.83 19.40 -12.86
N PRO A 4 -13.07 18.97 -13.19
CA PRO A 4 -14.12 18.76 -12.20
C PRO A 4 -13.77 17.59 -11.27
N ILE A 5 -13.97 17.82 -9.96
CA ILE A 5 -13.82 16.83 -8.90
C ILE A 5 -15.18 16.65 -8.21
N HIS A 6 -15.71 15.44 -8.23
CA HIS A 6 -16.98 15.10 -7.59
C HIS A 6 -16.74 14.59 -6.18
N ARG A 7 -17.54 15.10 -5.24
CA ARG A 7 -17.64 14.54 -3.89
C ARG A 7 -18.55 13.32 -3.93
N PRO A 8 -18.23 12.23 -3.22
CA PRO A 8 -19.15 11.11 -3.08
C PRO A 8 -20.40 11.55 -2.32
N ASN A 9 -21.53 10.91 -2.61
CA ASN A 9 -22.82 11.16 -1.96
C ASN A 9 -22.89 10.64 -0.51
N GLY A 10 -21.76 10.24 0.08
CA GLY A 10 -21.69 9.59 1.40
C GLY A 10 -20.37 9.89 2.11
N GLU A 11 -20.11 9.17 3.21
CA GLU A 11 -18.89 9.34 3.99
C GLU A 11 -17.65 8.90 3.21
N VAL A 12 -16.60 9.73 3.28
CA VAL A 12 -15.31 9.41 2.69
C VAL A 12 -14.53 8.56 3.68
N VAL A 13 -14.34 7.28 3.35
CA VAL A 13 -13.54 6.36 4.18
C VAL A 13 -12.06 6.75 4.16
N GLU A 14 -11.40 6.62 5.29
CA GLU A 14 -9.94 6.82 5.40
C GLU A 14 -9.21 5.53 4.99
N TRP A 15 -8.25 5.66 4.07
CA TRP A 15 -7.36 4.55 3.70
C TRP A 15 -5.97 4.73 4.31
N LEU A 16 -5.30 3.60 4.49
CA LEU A 16 -3.90 3.54 4.89
C LEU A 16 -3.04 3.20 3.66
N MET A 17 -2.00 3.99 3.43
CA MET A 17 -1.05 3.73 2.33
C MET A 17 0.09 2.83 2.78
N ILE A 18 0.54 1.91 1.91
CA ILE A 18 1.77 1.15 2.09
C ILE A 18 2.81 1.72 1.14
N GLU A 19 3.99 2.07 1.67
CA GLU A 19 5.11 2.60 0.90
C GLU A 19 6.33 1.69 1.05
N LEU A 20 6.78 1.14 -0.08
CA LEU A 20 7.92 0.22 -0.16
C LEU A 20 9.07 0.91 -0.90
N GLN A 21 10.29 0.79 -0.40
CA GLN A 21 11.47 1.25 -1.12
C GLN A 21 12.03 0.13 -1.99
N GLY A 22 11.80 0.25 -3.31
CA GLY A 22 12.23 -0.72 -4.33
C GLY A 22 11.06 -1.31 -5.10
N ASP A 23 11.34 -2.32 -5.92
CA ASP A 23 10.35 -2.94 -6.80
C ASP A 23 9.74 -4.20 -6.18
N VAL A 24 8.43 -4.38 -6.37
CA VAL A 24 7.74 -5.63 -6.06
C VAL A 24 7.66 -6.47 -7.32
N LEU A 25 8.43 -7.56 -7.35
CA LEU A 25 8.56 -8.41 -8.53
C LEU A 25 7.67 -9.65 -8.44
N SER A 26 6.92 -9.90 -9.52
CA SER A 26 6.19 -11.15 -9.71
C SER A 26 7.13 -12.21 -10.31
N LYS A 27 7.19 -13.41 -9.72
CA LYS A 27 8.01 -14.53 -10.27
C LYS A 27 7.64 -14.88 -11.71
N THR A 28 6.38 -14.67 -12.08
CA THR A 28 5.84 -15.05 -13.40
C THR A 28 5.66 -13.84 -14.33
N ASN A 29 6.18 -12.66 -13.98
CA ASN A 29 5.96 -11.39 -14.71
C ASN A 29 4.48 -11.05 -14.99
N SER A 30 3.56 -11.66 -14.25
CA SER A 30 2.13 -11.36 -14.35
C SER A 30 1.78 -10.13 -13.51
N PRO A 31 0.64 -9.46 -13.79
CA PRO A 31 0.09 -8.47 -12.88
C PRO A 31 -0.05 -9.00 -11.45
N LEU A 32 0.10 -8.10 -10.48
CA LEU A 32 -0.09 -8.39 -9.05
C LEU A 32 -1.56 -8.26 -8.61
N GLU A 33 -2.42 -7.75 -9.48
CA GLU A 33 -3.86 -7.60 -9.20
C GLU A 33 -4.49 -8.94 -8.81
N GLY A 34 -5.25 -8.92 -7.71
CA GLY A 34 -5.90 -10.11 -7.16
C GLY A 34 -4.96 -11.14 -6.53
N LYS A 35 -3.63 -10.93 -6.54
CA LYS A 35 -2.67 -11.86 -5.93
C LYS A 35 -2.43 -11.54 -4.47
N ASN A 36 -2.25 -12.58 -3.66
CA ASN A 36 -1.71 -12.41 -2.32
C ASN A 36 -0.24 -12.02 -2.44
N LEU A 37 0.08 -10.79 -2.02
CA LEU A 37 1.43 -10.26 -2.03
C LEU A 37 2.25 -10.74 -0.82
N GLY A 38 1.60 -10.96 0.33
CA GLY A 38 2.26 -11.26 1.59
C GLY A 38 1.43 -10.92 2.82
N ASP A 39 2.00 -11.16 3.99
CA ASP A 39 1.31 -11.01 5.27
C ASP A 39 1.79 -9.79 6.04
N LEU A 40 0.87 -8.89 6.37
CA LEU A 40 1.12 -7.71 7.18
C LEU A 40 0.76 -7.99 8.65
N HIS A 41 1.73 -7.82 9.54
CA HIS A 41 1.58 -7.96 10.97
C HIS A 41 1.95 -6.67 11.70
N PHE A 42 1.49 -6.53 12.94
CA PHE A 42 1.92 -5.47 13.84
C PHE A 42 2.62 -6.07 15.05
N SER A 43 3.78 -5.51 15.41
CA SER A 43 4.45 -5.88 16.66
C SER A 43 3.66 -5.40 17.87
N LYS A 44 4.00 -5.88 19.07
CA LYS A 44 3.41 -5.40 20.34
C LYS A 44 3.58 -3.89 20.56
N LYS A 45 4.58 -3.27 19.91
CA LYS A 45 4.84 -1.83 19.96
C LYS A 45 4.06 -1.03 18.92
N GLY A 46 3.30 -1.70 18.04
CA GLY A 46 2.55 -1.06 16.95
C GLY A 46 3.36 -0.82 15.67
N ASP A 47 4.61 -1.29 15.59
CA ASP A 47 5.40 -1.21 14.36
C ASP A 47 4.97 -2.29 13.36
N PRO A 48 4.72 -1.95 12.08
CA PRO A 48 4.32 -2.90 11.05
C PRO A 48 5.49 -3.77 10.59
N ILE A 49 5.20 -5.05 10.36
CA ILE A 49 6.12 -6.07 9.85
C ILE A 49 5.44 -6.70 8.64
N PHE A 50 6.05 -6.61 7.46
CA PHE A 50 5.49 -7.12 6.22
C PHE A 50 6.33 -8.28 5.68
N LEU A 51 5.71 -9.44 5.51
CA LEU A 51 6.32 -10.66 5.02
C LEU A 51 5.94 -10.81 3.54
N ILE A 52 6.92 -10.69 2.63
CA ILE A 52 6.70 -10.82 1.17
C ILE A 52 7.65 -11.91 0.64
N GLY A 53 7.09 -13.05 0.25
CA GLY A 53 7.89 -14.21 -0.16
C GLY A 53 8.86 -14.64 0.94
N HIS A 54 10.17 -14.62 0.66
CA HIS A 54 11.23 -14.96 1.64
C HIS A 54 11.80 -13.73 2.36
N HIS A 55 11.16 -12.58 2.25
CA HIS A 55 11.64 -11.33 2.85
C HIS A 55 10.76 -10.90 4.02
N VAL A 56 11.40 -10.39 5.06
CA VAL A 56 10.76 -9.62 6.13
C VAL A 56 11.18 -8.16 6.02
N LEU A 57 10.18 -7.28 5.99
CA LEU A 57 10.35 -5.84 5.96
C LEU A 57 9.83 -5.26 7.27
N HIS A 58 10.69 -4.53 7.97
CA HIS A 58 10.29 -3.78 9.16
C HIS A 58 9.93 -2.36 8.74
N GLY A 59 8.74 -1.91 9.13
CA GLY A 59 8.25 -0.59 8.78
C GLY A 59 7.93 0.25 10.01
N LYS A 60 7.40 1.44 9.75
CA LYS A 60 6.90 2.37 10.76
C LYS A 60 5.60 3.01 10.30
N VAL A 61 4.67 3.25 11.21
CA VAL A 61 3.49 4.09 10.94
C VAL A 61 3.92 5.55 10.95
N VAL A 62 3.64 6.27 9.85
CA VAL A 62 4.03 7.68 9.68
C VAL A 62 2.81 8.50 9.29
N ALA A 63 2.55 9.59 10.02
CA ALA A 63 1.55 10.58 9.61
C ALA A 63 2.09 11.39 8.43
N LEU A 64 1.27 11.60 7.41
CA LEU A 64 1.60 12.44 6.27
C LEU A 64 1.48 13.92 6.68
N GLU A 65 2.53 14.70 6.46
CA GLU A 65 2.50 16.15 6.68
C GLU A 65 1.42 16.83 5.82
N LYS A 66 1.18 16.27 4.63
CA LYS A 66 0.13 16.69 3.70
C LYS A 66 -0.73 15.46 3.36
N PRO A 67 -1.98 15.39 3.86
CA PRO A 67 -2.89 14.32 3.50
C PRO A 67 -3.09 14.23 1.99
N MET A 68 -3.27 13.01 1.50
CA MET A 68 -3.48 12.75 0.08
C MET A 68 -4.94 12.39 -0.19
N LEU A 69 -5.45 12.85 -1.32
CA LEU A 69 -6.76 12.50 -1.82
C LEU A 69 -6.61 11.36 -2.84
N VAL A 70 -7.29 10.25 -2.61
CA VAL A 70 -7.38 9.17 -3.59
C VAL A 70 -8.54 9.48 -4.51
N THR A 71 -8.25 9.60 -5.80
CA THR A 71 -9.26 9.90 -6.82
C THR A 71 -9.34 8.79 -7.85
N ARG A 72 -10.54 8.56 -8.37
CA ARG A 72 -10.78 7.69 -9.51
C ARG A 72 -11.06 8.56 -10.72
N LYS A 73 -10.26 8.37 -11.77
CA LYS A 73 -10.47 9.05 -13.05
C LYS A 73 -11.71 8.47 -13.73
N ASN A 74 -12.67 9.32 -14.02
CA ASN A 74 -13.81 9.01 -14.88
C ASN A 74 -13.54 9.56 -16.27
N THR A 75 -13.47 8.65 -17.25
CA THR A 75 -13.36 9.01 -18.66
C THR A 75 -14.67 8.61 -19.31
N THR A 76 -15.59 9.56 -19.44
CA THR A 76 -16.80 9.36 -20.26
C THR A 76 -16.37 9.41 -21.73
N SER A 77 -17.00 8.62 -22.61
CA SER A 77 -16.60 8.39 -24.02
C SER A 77 -16.55 9.61 -24.95
N GLY A 78 -16.49 10.83 -24.43
CA GLY A 78 -16.23 12.06 -25.18
C GLY A 78 -15.51 13.09 -24.31
N SER A 79 -14.17 13.17 -24.46
CA SER A 79 -13.18 14.23 -24.08
C SER A 79 -13.21 14.86 -22.66
N SER A 80 -14.28 14.70 -21.89
CA SER A 80 -14.46 15.29 -20.58
C SER A 80 -13.84 14.38 -19.52
N VAL A 81 -12.76 14.85 -18.91
CA VAL A 81 -12.08 14.17 -17.80
C VAL A 81 -12.63 14.72 -16.50
N SER A 82 -13.17 13.84 -15.66
CA SER A 82 -13.57 14.17 -14.29
C SER A 82 -12.95 13.17 -13.30
N TYR A 83 -12.92 13.54 -12.03
CA TYR A 83 -12.41 12.67 -10.97
C TYR A 83 -13.43 12.55 -9.84
N ASP A 84 -13.65 11.34 -9.36
CA ASP A 84 -14.40 11.10 -8.13
C ASP A 84 -13.44 10.96 -6.96
N ILE A 85 -13.79 11.54 -5.83
CA ILE A 85 -13.09 11.29 -4.57
C ILE A 85 -13.47 9.90 -4.05
N VAL A 86 -12.47 9.06 -3.82
CA VAL A 86 -12.64 7.70 -3.29
C VAL A 86 -12.35 7.67 -1.79
N SER A 87 -11.24 8.27 -1.38
CA SER A 87 -10.74 8.16 -0.01
C SER A 87 -9.77 9.30 0.33
N VAL A 88 -9.51 9.49 1.61
CA VAL A 88 -8.41 10.32 2.12
C VAL A 88 -7.37 9.42 2.78
N VAL A 89 -6.09 9.72 2.56
CA VAL A 89 -4.96 9.07 3.21
C VAL A 89 -4.26 10.10 4.09
N ARG A 90 -4.19 9.84 5.40
CA ARG A 90 -3.48 10.70 6.37
C ARG A 90 -2.25 10.04 6.96
N ARG A 91 -2.12 8.72 6.82
CA ARG A 91 -1.01 7.92 7.37
C ARG A 91 -0.51 6.92 6.33
N LYS A 92 0.76 6.53 6.47
CA LYS A 92 1.38 5.46 5.69
C LYS A 92 2.12 4.46 6.57
N LEU A 93 2.22 3.23 6.09
CA LEU A 93 3.16 2.22 6.56
C LEU A 93 4.40 2.31 5.69
N LEU A 94 5.47 2.88 6.25
CA LEU A 94 6.72 3.13 5.54
C LEU A 94 7.72 1.99 5.78
N PHE A 95 8.10 1.28 4.72
CA PHE A 95 9.12 0.23 4.73
C PHE A 95 10.35 0.69 3.92
N LYS A 96 11.23 1.44 4.57
CA LYS A 96 12.43 2.04 3.96
C LYS A 96 13.73 1.28 4.20
N THR A 97 13.71 0.23 5.02
CA THR A 97 14.91 -0.55 5.32
C THR A 97 15.06 -1.69 4.34
N ARG A 98 16.31 -2.08 4.04
CA ARG A 98 16.61 -3.24 3.18
C ARG A 98 15.84 -4.48 3.66
N PRO A 99 15.11 -5.19 2.77
CA PRO A 99 14.44 -6.43 3.11
C PRO A 99 15.44 -7.45 3.68
N LYS A 100 15.09 -8.08 4.81
CA LYS A 100 15.91 -9.12 5.42
C LYS A 100 15.42 -10.49 4.95
N PRO A 101 16.31 -11.45 4.67
CA PRO A 101 15.89 -12.82 4.41
C PRO A 101 15.27 -13.42 5.68
N ILE A 102 14.23 -14.24 5.51
CA ILE A 102 13.70 -15.07 6.59
C ILE A 102 14.65 -16.25 6.76
N ILE A 103 15.36 -16.30 7.88
CA ILE A 103 16.25 -17.41 8.23
C ILE A 103 15.43 -18.40 9.06
N SER A 104 15.02 -19.51 8.47
CA SER A 104 14.49 -20.63 9.25
C SER A 104 15.66 -21.36 9.90
N CYS A 105 15.85 -21.18 11.20
CA CYS A 105 16.69 -22.07 11.98
C CYS A 105 15.98 -23.42 12.06
N THR A 106 16.28 -24.36 11.16
CA THR A 106 15.92 -25.76 11.37
C THR A 106 16.80 -26.26 12.52
N SER A 107 16.24 -26.34 13.73
CA SER A 107 16.84 -27.20 14.75
C SER A 107 16.87 -28.60 14.15
N ASN A 108 18.06 -29.08 13.78
CA ASN A 108 18.28 -30.51 13.59
C ASN A 108 17.87 -31.15 14.91
N LYS A 109 16.70 -31.79 14.93
CA LYS A 109 16.37 -32.75 15.97
C LYS A 109 17.38 -33.88 15.83
N VAL A 110 18.01 -34.16 16.95
CA VAL A 110 18.92 -35.28 17.26
C VAL A 110 18.47 -36.57 16.58
#